data_AF-E9HXR7-F1
#
_entry.id   AF-E9HXR7-F1
#
_cell.length_a   1.000
_cell.length_b   1.000
_cell.length_c   1.000
_cell.angle_alpha   90.00
_cell.angle_beta   90.00
_cell.angle_gamma   90.00
#
_symmetry.space_group_name_H-M   'P 1'
#
loop_
_entity.id
_entity.type
_entity.pdbx_description
1 polymer ?
#
loop_
_entity_poly.entity_id
_entity_poly.type
_entity_poly.pdbx_seq_one_letter_code
_entity_poly.pdbx_strand_id
1 'polypeptide(L)' 'KSLESAMQLLQTPPYLDQIENIWIIGGASVYKEAMEHPSCHRIYVTHILKDFECDVFMPAIDPAKFSLV' A
#
# COMPACT_ATOMS: atom_id res chain seq x y z
N LYS A 1 -4.71 14.36 8.20
CA LYS A 1 -3.44 13.61 8.01
C LYS A 1 -3.68 12.61 6.88
N SER A 2 -2.84 12.56 5.86
CA SER A 2 -2.98 11.73 4.65
C SER A 2 -1.75 10.84 4.43
N LEU A 3 -1.84 9.84 3.55
CA LEU A 3 -0.66 9.06 3.15
C LEU A 3 0.41 9.97 2.56
N GLU A 4 0.00 10.92 1.70
CA GLU A 4 0.91 11.89 1.09
C GLU A 4 1.73 12.66 2.15
N SER A 5 1.08 13.18 3.19
CA SER A 5 1.78 13.90 4.26
C SER A 5 2.76 13.01 5.04
N ALA A 6 2.46 11.71 5.16
CA ALA A 6 3.36 10.75 5.79
C ALA A 6 4.56 10.44 4.88
N MET A 7 4.33 10.24 3.58
CA MET A 7 5.40 10.02 2.60
C MET A 7 6.38 11.19 2.57
N GLN A 8 5.87 12.44 2.56
CA GLN A 8 6.70 13.64 2.62
C GLN A 8 7.55 13.71 3.89
N LEU A 9 6.97 13.37 5.05
CA LEU A 9 7.72 13.32 6.31
C LEU A 9 8.85 12.29 6.26
N LEU A 10 8.59 11.10 5.72
CA LEU A 10 9.57 10.01 5.62
C LEU A 10 10.71 10.34 4.65
N GLN A 11 10.49 11.27 3.72
CA GLN A 11 11.53 11.79 2.82
C GLN A 11 12.41 12.89 3.44
N THR A 12 12.23 13.21 4.73
CA THR A 12 13.06 14.20 5.44
C THR A 12 14.04 13.54 6.42
N PRO A 13 15.21 14.16 6.69
CA PRO A 13 16.09 13.70 7.76
C PRO A 13 15.39 13.71 9.13
N PRO A 14 15.62 12.71 9.99
CA PRO A 14 16.60 11.63 9.82
C PRO A 14 16.04 10.38 9.13
N TYR A 15 14.75 10.35 8.79
CA TYR A 15 14.07 9.18 8.27
C TYR A 15 14.59 8.74 6.90
N LEU A 16 14.89 9.73 6.05
CA LEU A 16 15.43 9.50 4.72
C LEU A 16 16.68 8.60 4.74
N ASP A 17 17.52 8.73 5.77
CA ASP A 17 18.81 8.02 5.87
C ASP A 17 18.73 6.73 6.71
N GLN A 18 17.59 6.47 7.36
CA GLN A 18 17.43 5.36 8.31
C GLN A 18 16.43 4.29 7.84
N ILE A 19 15.51 4.65 6.95
CA ILE A 19 14.43 3.77 6.51
C ILE A 19 14.78 3.17 5.17
N GLU A 20 14.94 1.85 5.14
CA GLU A 20 15.15 1.11 3.90
C GLU A 20 13.84 0.92 3.12
N ASN A 21 12.78 0.45 3.80
CA ASN A 21 11.52 0.07 3.17
C ASN A 21 10.32 0.68 3.91
N ILE A 22 9.32 1.13 3.16
CA ILE A 22 8.03 1.60 3.67
C ILE A 22 6.97 0.55 3.35
N TRP A 23 6.29 0.05 4.38
CA TRP A 23 5.25 -0.96 4.24
C TRP A 23 3.89 -0.39 4.61
N ILE A 24 2.93 -0.48 3.68
CA ILE A 24 1.53 -0.14 3.93
C ILE A 24 0.83 -1.41 4.42
N ILE A 25 0.32 -1.35 5.65
CA ILE A 25 -0.30 -2.50 6.34
C ILE A 25 -1.84 -2.37 6.47
N GLY A 26 -2.44 -1.49 5.66
CA GLY A 26 -3.89 -1.26 5.59
C GLY A 26 -4.38 -0.04 6.37
N GLY A 27 -5.70 0.20 6.45
CA GLY A 27 -6.81 -0.57 5.88
C GLY A 27 -7.19 -0.21 4.43
N ALA A 28 -8.42 -0.52 4.01
CA ALA A 28 -8.88 -0.39 2.62
C ALA A 28 -8.63 0.99 1.96
N SER A 29 -8.89 2.09 2.67
CA SER A 29 -8.66 3.43 2.13
C SER A 29 -7.18 3.74 1.92
N VAL A 30 -6.32 3.29 2.84
CA VAL A 30 -4.87 3.47 2.75
C VAL A 30 -4.30 2.58 1.64
N TYR A 31 -4.81 1.36 1.46
CA TYR A 31 -4.45 0.52 0.32
C TYR A 31 -4.80 1.19 -1.00
N LYS A 32 -5.99 1.80 -1.09
CA LYS A 32 -6.40 2.51 -2.31
C LYS A 32 -5.45 3.67 -2.63
N GLU A 33 -5.21 4.54 -1.66
CA GLU A 33 -4.30 5.69 -1.83
C GLU A 33 -2.88 5.21 -2.18
N ALA A 34 -2.40 4.15 -1.53
CA ALA A 34 -1.09 3.57 -1.80
C ALA A 34 -0.99 2.96 -3.21
N MET A 35 -1.97 2.17 -3.66
CA MET A 35 -1.96 1.54 -4.99
C MET A 35 -2.09 2.54 -6.14
N GLU A 36 -2.60 3.74 -5.87
CA GLU A 36 -2.65 4.86 -6.82
C GLU A 36 -1.37 5.71 -6.78
N HIS A 37 -0.56 5.60 -5.72
CA HIS A 37 0.64 6.40 -5.54
C HIS A 37 1.80 5.93 -6.45
N PRO A 38 2.55 6.84 -7.10
CA PRO A 38 3.62 6.49 -8.03
C PRO A 38 4.77 5.70 -7.39
N SER A 39 4.99 5.82 -6.07
CA SER A 39 6.01 5.04 -5.34
C SER A 39 5.57 3.62 -4.95
N CYS A 40 4.37 3.17 -5.31
CA CYS A 40 3.93 1.80 -5.02
C CYS A 40 4.68 0.81 -5.92
N HIS A 41 5.68 0.12 -5.37
CA HIS A 41 6.50 -0.79 -6.15
C HIS A 41 5.89 -2.20 -6.28
N ARG A 42 5.36 -2.76 -5.17
CA ARG A 42 4.87 -4.14 -5.11
C ARG A 42 3.68 -4.27 -4.16
N ILE A 43 2.80 -5.21 -4.49
CA ILE A 43 1.70 -5.63 -3.62
C ILE A 43 1.96 -7.09 -3.23
N TYR A 44 2.13 -7.33 -1.94
CA TYR A 44 2.26 -8.68 -1.41
C TYR A 44 0.88 -9.15 -0.95
N VAL A 45 0.30 -10.10 -1.69
CA VAL A 45 -1.08 -10.54 -1.49
C VAL A 45 -1.11 -11.97 -0.97
N THR A 46 -1.80 -12.18 0.15
CA THR A 46 -2.11 -13.52 0.64
C THR A 46 -3.52 -13.90 0.21
N HIS A 47 -3.65 -14.92 -0.64
CA HIS A 47 -4.95 -15.46 -1.02
C HIS A 47 -5.46 -16.43 0.04
N ILE A 48 -6.48 -16.02 0.78
CA ILE A 48 -7.20 -16.91 1.70
C ILE A 48 -8.23 -17.67 0.88
N LEU A 49 -8.00 -18.98 0.67
CA LEU A 49 -8.86 -19.85 -0.14
C LEU A 49 -10.11 -20.32 0.63
N LYS A 50 -10.81 -19.35 1.24
CA LYS A 50 -12.04 -19.54 2.00
C LYS A 50 -12.79 -18.21 2.07
N ASP A 51 -14.12 -18.29 1.99
CA ASP A 51 -14.98 -17.13 2.13
C ASP A 51 -15.28 -16.80 3.60
N PHE A 52 -15.35 -15.50 3.90
CA PHE A 52 -15.70 -14.95 5.20
C PHE A 52 -16.67 -13.78 4.99
N GLU A 53 -17.58 -13.58 5.94
CA GLU A 53 -18.36 -12.34 5.99
C GLU A 53 -17.42 -11.19 6.35
N CYS A 54 -17.43 -10.14 5.52
CA CYS A 54 -16.59 -8.96 5.69
C CYS A 54 -17.41 -7.70 5.40
N ASP A 55 -17.10 -6.61 6.09
CA ASP A 55 -17.68 -5.28 5.92
C ASP A 55 -16.74 -4.32 5.16
N VAL A 56 -15.46 -4.67 5.06
CA VAL A 56 -14.41 -3.91 4.40
C VAL A 56 -13.60 -4.81 3.47
N PHE A 57 -13.32 -4.31 2.27
CA PHE A 57 -12.64 -5.07 1.21
C PHE A 57 -11.41 -4.32 0.69
N MET A 58 -10.43 -5.07 0.21
CA MET A 58 -9.27 -4.50 -0.49
C MET A 58 -9.70 -3.93 -1.85
N PRO A 59 -9.15 -2.78 -2.29
CA PRO A 59 -9.36 -2.30 -3.66
C PRO A 59 -8.88 -3.32 -4.70
N ALA A 60 -9.51 -3.31 -5.88
CA ALA A 60 -9.12 -4.18 -6.98
C ALA A 60 -7.70 -3.84 -7.47
N ILE A 61 -6.90 -4.87 -7.77
CA ILE A 61 -5.58 -4.71 -8.37
C ILE A 61 -5.76 -4.51 -9.88
N ASP A 62 -5.28 -3.36 -10.38
CA ASP A 62 -5.35 -3.01 -11.79
C ASP A 62 -4.31 -3.82 -12.61
N PRO A 63 -4.73 -4.74 -13.50
CA PRO A 63 -3.82 -5.56 -14.29
C PRO A 63 -3.05 -4.75 -15.35
N ALA A 64 -3.45 -3.50 -15.62
CA ALA A 64 -2.67 -2.60 -16.49
C ALA A 64 -1.46 -1.99 -15.75
N LYS A 65 -1.49 -1.93 -14.41
CA LYS A 65 -0.42 -1.37 -13.57
C LYS A 65 0.46 -2.45 -12.95
N PHE A 66 -0.12 -3.59 -12.61
CA PHE A 66 0.55 -4.66 -11.89
C PHE A 66 0.46 -5.97 -12.66
N SER A 67 1.53 -6.76 -12.60
CA SER A 67 1.58 -8.12 -13.11
C SER A 67 1.99 -9.07 -11.98
N LEU A 68 1.47 -10.30 -12.03
CA LEU A 68 1.88 -11.35 -11.11
C LEU A 68 3.28 -11.83 -11.51
N VAL A 69 4.19 -11.88 -10.52
CA VAL A 69 5.59 -12.32 -10.68
C VAL A 69 5.81 -13.61 -9.93
#